data_AF-A0A7Y7LPD6-F1
#
_entry.id   AF-A0A7Y7LPD6-F1
#
_cell.length_a   1.000
_cell.length_b   1.000
_cell.length_c   1.000
_cell.angle_alpha   90.00
_cell.angle_beta   90.00
_cell.angle_gamma   90.00
#
_symmetry.space_group_name_H-M   'P 1'
#
loop_
_entity.id
_entity.type
_entity.pdbx_description
1 polymer ?
#
loop_
_entity_poly.entity_id
_entity_poly.type
_entity_poly.pdbx_seq_one_letter_code
_entity_poly.pdbx_strand_id
1 'polypeptide(L)'
;MPDNDNEGKLMMVEFAIFFSIRDMHPTELQLIQLARQVGGMAQQAAGAYQQAQSALRLERLFMLESVATEEGTREALDTVARLAELHQVHQQMFARFVPAAMKQITEAIAALPADKAREYEQGLIPSVNRTLTEQAEFYANRDRWINAVREMFTIVEKNRDVISVHDGQLMFHDDDVIDRYEAARQVMNDIHAYELAHVQEKMARAAASSAYLAALERGAKL
;
A
#
# COMPACT_ATOMS: atom_id res chain seq x y z
N MET A 1 10.09 -2.15 -7.66
CA MET A 1 9.17 -2.14 -6.49
C MET A 1 8.79 -3.58 -6.21
N PRO A 2 8.86 -4.05 -4.95
CA PRO A 2 8.31 -5.35 -4.60
C PRO A 2 6.81 -5.38 -4.92
N ASP A 3 6.36 -6.53 -5.38
CA ASP A 3 5.01 -6.78 -5.86
C ASP A 3 4.01 -6.59 -4.69
N ASN A 4 3.14 -5.57 -4.79
CA ASN A 4 2.16 -5.23 -3.74
C ASN A 4 0.98 -6.22 -3.67
N ASP A 5 1.12 -7.36 -4.36
CA ASP A 5 0.17 -8.46 -4.56
C ASP A 5 -0.22 -9.18 -3.25
N ASN A 6 0.40 -8.80 -2.13
CA ASN A 6 0.15 -9.35 -0.79
C ASN A 6 -0.83 -8.53 0.08
N GLU A 7 -1.03 -7.23 -0.19
CA GLU A 7 -1.87 -6.39 0.69
C GLU A 7 -3.36 -6.77 0.60
N GLY A 8 -3.85 -7.08 -0.60
CA GLY A 8 -5.21 -7.57 -0.81
C GLY A 8 -5.45 -9.01 -0.33
N LYS A 9 -4.38 -9.82 -0.19
CA LYS A 9 -4.46 -11.22 0.27
C LYS A 9 -4.45 -11.32 1.81
N LEU A 10 -3.68 -10.47 2.48
CA LEU A 10 -3.56 -10.47 3.96
C LEU A 10 -4.84 -10.05 4.68
N MET A 11 -5.60 -9.07 4.16
CA MET A 11 -6.91 -8.71 4.72
C MET A 11 -7.90 -9.89 4.74
N MET A 12 -7.82 -10.82 3.78
CA MET A 12 -8.76 -11.95 3.71
C MET A 12 -8.37 -13.13 4.58
N VAL A 13 -7.07 -13.35 4.82
CA VAL A 13 -6.60 -14.43 5.71
C VAL A 13 -7.02 -14.14 7.15
N GLU A 14 -6.95 -12.90 7.62
CA GLU A 14 -7.44 -12.55 8.97
C GLU A 14 -8.96 -12.66 9.12
N PHE A 15 -9.74 -12.43 8.05
CA PHE A 15 -11.22 -12.54 8.09
C PHE A 15 -11.75 -13.98 7.92
N ALA A 16 -11.00 -14.89 7.31
CA ALA A 16 -11.52 -16.21 6.90
C ALA A 16 -11.38 -17.32 7.97
N ILE A 17 -10.66 -17.09 9.06
CA ILE A 17 -10.18 -18.16 9.96
C ILE A 17 -11.21 -18.69 10.98
N PHE A 18 -12.38 -18.06 11.17
CA PHE A 18 -13.21 -18.33 12.38
C PHE A 18 -14.45 -19.22 12.24
N PHE A 19 -14.75 -19.85 11.09
CA PHE A 19 -16.10 -20.37 10.86
C PHE A 19 -16.24 -21.90 10.74
N SER A 20 -16.78 -22.53 11.79
CA SER A 20 -17.34 -23.90 11.74
C SER A 20 -18.79 -23.86 11.25
N ILE A 21 -19.08 -24.53 10.14
CA ILE A 21 -20.27 -24.26 9.29
C ILE A 21 -21.60 -24.88 9.81
N ARG A 22 -21.58 -25.75 10.82
CA ARG A 22 -22.74 -26.61 11.09
C ARG A 22 -23.89 -26.02 11.91
N ASP A 23 -23.73 -24.91 12.62
CA ASP A 23 -24.79 -24.26 13.43
C ASP A 23 -24.69 -22.73 13.43
N MET A 24 -24.61 -22.08 12.26
CA MET A 24 -24.37 -20.64 12.16
C MET A 24 -25.68 -19.83 12.17
N HIS A 25 -25.78 -18.85 13.07
CA HIS A 25 -26.96 -17.98 13.16
C HIS A 25 -27.14 -17.13 11.89
N PRO A 26 -28.38 -16.85 11.41
CA PRO A 26 -28.59 -16.10 10.17
C PRO A 26 -27.88 -14.74 10.10
N THR A 27 -27.75 -14.03 11.23
CA THR A 27 -27.05 -12.75 11.28
C THR A 27 -25.53 -12.89 11.20
N GLU A 28 -24.95 -14.01 11.65
CA GLU A 28 -23.53 -14.31 11.44
C GLU A 28 -23.25 -14.58 9.96
N LEU A 29 -24.13 -15.33 9.29
CA LEU A 29 -24.00 -15.57 7.85
C LEU A 29 -24.06 -14.25 7.05
N GLN A 30 -24.94 -13.31 7.44
CA GLN A 30 -25.01 -11.98 6.84
C GLN A 30 -23.71 -11.18 7.05
N LEU A 31 -23.14 -11.21 8.25
CA LEU A 31 -21.85 -10.55 8.52
C LEU A 31 -20.73 -11.12 7.63
N ILE A 32 -20.67 -12.45 7.45
CA ILE A 32 -19.68 -13.09 6.58
C ILE A 32 -19.86 -12.68 5.11
N GLN A 33 -21.10 -12.66 4.63
CA GLN A 33 -21.41 -12.25 3.26
C GLN A 33 -21.02 -10.80 3.02
N LEU A 34 -21.34 -9.91 3.96
CA LEU A 34 -20.94 -8.51 3.93
C LEU A 34 -19.41 -8.37 3.93
N ALA A 35 -18.71 -9.07 4.81
CA ALA A 35 -17.24 -9.04 4.88
C ALA A 35 -16.61 -9.49 3.56
N ARG A 36 -17.14 -10.55 2.92
CA ARG A 36 -16.68 -11.01 1.60
C ARG A 36 -16.93 -9.98 0.51
N GLN A 37 -18.09 -9.32 0.53
CA GLN A 37 -18.41 -8.28 -0.44
C GLN A 37 -17.45 -7.08 -0.30
N VAL A 38 -17.24 -6.59 0.93
CA VAL A 38 -16.31 -5.49 1.23
C VAL A 38 -14.90 -5.87 0.82
N GLY A 39 -14.42 -7.06 1.20
CA GLY A 39 -13.10 -7.57 0.82
C GLY A 39 -12.91 -7.68 -0.69
N GLY A 40 -13.90 -8.21 -1.41
CA GLY A 40 -13.87 -8.33 -2.86
C GLY A 40 -13.79 -6.98 -3.57
N MET A 41 -14.54 -5.98 -3.10
CA MET A 41 -14.46 -4.61 -3.63
C MET A 41 -13.08 -3.98 -3.39
N ALA A 42 -12.52 -4.14 -2.19
CA ALA A 42 -11.19 -3.65 -1.86
C ALA A 42 -10.11 -4.29 -2.76
N GLN A 43 -10.20 -5.60 -3.02
CA GLN A 43 -9.28 -6.31 -3.90
C GLN A 43 -9.36 -5.84 -5.35
N GLN A 44 -10.57 -5.66 -5.88
CA GLN A 44 -10.76 -5.13 -7.23
C GLN A 44 -10.14 -3.73 -7.36
N ALA A 45 -10.33 -2.88 -6.36
CA ALA A 45 -9.80 -1.54 -6.35
C ALA A 45 -8.26 -1.51 -6.27
N ALA A 46 -7.67 -2.34 -5.40
CA ALA A 46 -6.21 -2.51 -5.31
C ALA A 46 -5.63 -3.03 -6.62
N GLY A 47 -6.26 -4.05 -7.23
CA GLY A 47 -5.82 -4.60 -8.51
C GLY A 47 -5.90 -3.58 -9.66
N ALA A 48 -6.96 -2.77 -9.72
CA ALA A 48 -7.08 -1.69 -10.71
C ALA A 48 -5.99 -0.62 -10.53
N TYR A 49 -5.69 -0.26 -9.28
CA TYR A 49 -4.62 0.69 -8.96
C TYR A 49 -3.24 0.15 -9.36
N GLN A 50 -2.95 -1.13 -9.07
CA GLN A 50 -1.70 -1.77 -9.47
C GLN A 50 -1.57 -1.86 -10.99
N GLN A 51 -2.63 -2.26 -11.70
CA GLN A 51 -2.64 -2.31 -13.16
C GLN A 51 -2.34 -0.93 -13.77
N ALA A 52 -2.98 0.11 -13.26
CA ALA A 52 -2.76 1.47 -13.73
C ALA A 52 -1.34 1.96 -13.43
N GLN A 53 -0.76 1.61 -12.28
CA GLN A 53 0.64 1.93 -11.98
C GLN A 53 1.62 1.20 -12.90
N SER A 54 1.41 -0.09 -13.16
CA SER A 54 2.24 -0.87 -14.08
C SER A 54 2.24 -0.28 -15.50
N ALA A 55 1.12 0.29 -15.94
CA ALA A 55 1.02 0.97 -17.22
C ALA A 55 1.90 2.25 -17.32
N LEU A 56 2.26 2.85 -16.19
CA LEU A 56 3.15 4.03 -16.14
C LEU A 56 4.63 3.67 -16.31
N ARG A 57 5.00 2.38 -16.23
CA ARG A 57 6.37 1.90 -16.45
C ARG A 57 7.41 2.65 -15.62
N LEU A 58 7.16 2.76 -14.31
CA LEU A 58 7.96 3.55 -13.37
C LEU A 58 9.43 3.14 -13.33
N GLU A 59 9.78 1.92 -13.75
CA GLU A 59 11.17 1.48 -13.90
C GLU A 59 11.97 2.35 -14.86
N ARG A 60 11.30 2.97 -15.84
CA ARG A 60 11.95 3.84 -16.83
C ARG A 60 12.44 5.16 -16.23
N LEU A 61 11.82 5.65 -15.16
CA LEU A 61 12.24 6.87 -14.49
C LEU A 61 13.71 6.82 -14.05
N PHE A 62 14.20 5.63 -13.72
CA PHE A 62 15.57 5.47 -13.21
C PHE A 62 16.58 5.10 -14.30
N MET A 63 16.19 5.21 -15.56
CA MET A 63 17.11 5.07 -16.69
C MET A 63 17.84 6.39 -16.96
N LEU A 64 19.06 6.31 -17.49
CA LEU A 64 19.89 7.50 -17.75
C LEU A 64 19.20 8.46 -18.73
N GLU A 65 18.48 7.94 -19.72
CA GLU A 65 17.77 8.72 -20.73
C GLU A 65 16.78 9.72 -20.11
N SER A 66 16.17 9.37 -18.97
CA SER A 66 15.23 10.22 -18.24
C SER A 66 15.87 11.46 -17.61
N VAL A 67 17.19 11.50 -17.44
CA VAL A 67 17.91 12.68 -16.91
C VAL A 67 18.85 13.31 -17.94
N ALA A 68 19.38 12.51 -18.86
CA ALA A 68 20.38 12.93 -19.84
C ALA A 68 19.85 13.90 -20.90
N THR A 69 18.54 13.91 -21.16
CA THR A 69 17.93 14.75 -22.19
C THR A 69 16.79 15.58 -21.64
N GLU A 70 16.54 16.75 -22.25
CA GLU A 70 15.37 17.59 -21.93
C GLU A 70 14.06 16.85 -22.11
N GLU A 71 13.92 16.15 -23.23
CA GLU A 71 12.73 15.37 -23.55
C GLU A 71 12.52 14.26 -22.51
N GLY A 72 13.54 13.47 -22.20
CA GLY A 72 13.46 12.39 -21.23
C GLY A 72 13.07 12.87 -19.82
N THR A 73 13.58 14.03 -19.38
CA THR A 73 13.20 14.60 -18.07
C THR A 73 11.78 15.15 -18.08
N ARG A 74 11.33 15.75 -19.18
CA ARG A 74 9.95 16.20 -19.33
C ARG A 74 8.98 15.02 -19.31
N GLU A 75 9.30 13.93 -20.03
CA GLU A 75 8.52 12.69 -19.99
C GLU A 75 8.48 12.10 -18.58
N ALA A 76 9.61 12.07 -17.88
CA ALA A 76 9.67 11.58 -16.51
C ALA A 76 8.79 12.41 -15.55
N LEU A 77 8.82 13.75 -15.67
CA LEU A 77 7.96 14.64 -14.90
C LEU A 77 6.47 14.39 -15.19
N ASP A 78 6.09 14.19 -16.46
CA ASP A 78 4.72 13.85 -16.86
C ASP A 78 4.29 12.49 -16.27
N THR A 79 5.13 11.47 -16.35
CA THR A 79 4.87 10.16 -15.72
C THR A 79 4.64 10.29 -14.22
N VAL A 80 5.47 11.09 -13.51
CA VAL A 80 5.32 11.33 -12.07
C VAL A 80 4.04 12.13 -11.76
N ALA A 81 3.64 13.06 -12.62
CA ALA A 81 2.37 13.78 -12.48
C ALA A 81 1.17 12.84 -12.62
N ARG A 82 1.16 11.97 -13.64
CA ARG A 82 0.12 10.94 -13.82
C ARG A 82 0.06 9.96 -12.65
N LEU A 83 1.22 9.60 -12.09
CA LEU A 83 1.27 8.77 -10.89
C LEU A 83 0.64 9.47 -9.68
N ALA A 84 0.90 10.77 -9.50
CA ALA A 84 0.30 11.57 -8.44
C ALA A 84 -1.23 11.63 -8.56
N GLU A 85 -1.74 11.87 -9.77
CA GLU A 85 -3.18 11.86 -10.04
C GLU A 85 -3.80 10.50 -9.74
N LEU A 86 -3.20 9.43 -10.25
CA LEU A 86 -3.66 8.06 -10.00
C LEU A 86 -3.70 7.75 -8.50
N HIS A 87 -2.65 8.13 -7.76
CA HIS A 87 -2.58 7.95 -6.32
C HIS A 87 -3.67 8.71 -5.57
N GLN A 88 -3.89 9.98 -5.94
CA GLN A 88 -4.92 10.82 -5.35
C GLN A 88 -6.33 10.27 -5.60
N VAL A 89 -6.62 9.79 -6.81
CA VAL A 89 -7.92 9.15 -7.13
C VAL A 89 -8.13 7.91 -6.25
N HIS A 90 -7.11 7.05 -6.14
CA HIS A 90 -7.19 5.86 -5.30
C HIS A 90 -7.42 6.20 -3.82
N GLN A 91 -6.71 7.20 -3.30
CA GLN A 91 -6.86 7.70 -1.93
C GLN A 91 -8.27 8.24 -1.67
N GLN A 92 -8.82 9.05 -2.58
CA GLN A 92 -10.18 9.60 -2.45
C GLN A 92 -11.25 8.50 -2.47
N MET A 93 -11.09 7.51 -3.34
CA MET A 93 -11.97 6.35 -3.39
C MET A 93 -11.94 5.60 -2.05
N PHE A 94 -10.75 5.33 -1.50
CA PHE A 94 -10.61 4.65 -0.22
C PHE A 94 -11.22 5.45 0.94
N ALA A 95 -10.97 6.76 0.99
CA ALA A 95 -11.52 7.67 2.00
C ALA A 95 -13.06 7.72 2.01
N ARG A 96 -13.71 7.44 0.87
CA ARG A 96 -15.18 7.31 0.78
C ARG A 96 -15.66 5.89 1.10
N PHE A 97 -14.94 4.88 0.61
CA PHE A 97 -15.32 3.48 0.75
C PHE A 97 -15.21 2.99 2.20
N VAL A 98 -14.10 3.27 2.88
CA VAL A 98 -13.85 2.75 4.23
C VAL A 98 -14.91 3.16 5.24
N PRO A 99 -15.28 4.44 5.40
CA PRO A 99 -16.31 4.81 6.36
C PRO A 99 -17.65 4.13 6.08
N ALA A 100 -18.03 4.02 4.81
CA ALA A 100 -19.27 3.36 4.40
C ALA A 100 -19.26 1.85 4.69
N ALA A 101 -18.14 1.17 4.40
CA ALA A 101 -17.97 -0.25 4.70
C ALA A 101 -17.94 -0.50 6.22
N MET A 102 -17.22 0.33 6.97
CA MET A 102 -17.12 0.23 8.42
C MET A 102 -18.45 0.46 9.11
N LYS A 103 -19.26 1.40 8.61
CA LYS A 103 -20.63 1.60 9.10
C LYS A 103 -21.47 0.33 8.92
N GLN A 104 -21.46 -0.26 7.73
CA GLN A 104 -22.21 -1.49 7.45
C GLN A 104 -21.75 -2.66 8.32
N ILE A 105 -20.44 -2.84 8.50
CA ILE A 105 -19.87 -3.89 9.34
C ILE A 105 -20.27 -3.69 10.81
N THR A 106 -20.19 -2.45 11.32
CA THR A 106 -20.58 -2.14 12.70
C THR A 106 -22.07 -2.39 12.93
N GLU A 107 -22.93 -1.98 11.99
CA GLU A 107 -24.38 -2.25 12.05
C GLU A 107 -24.68 -3.75 12.03
N ALA A 108 -23.95 -4.53 11.21
CA ALA A 108 -24.09 -5.99 11.17
C ALA A 108 -23.63 -6.66 12.47
N ILE A 109 -22.54 -6.20 13.09
CA ILE A 109 -22.07 -6.70 14.40
C ILE A 109 -23.10 -6.40 15.49
N ALA A 110 -23.69 -5.20 15.49
CA ALA A 110 -24.71 -4.81 16.47
C ALA A 110 -26.00 -5.64 16.37
N ALA A 111 -26.24 -6.30 15.24
CA ALA A 111 -27.36 -7.21 15.03
C ALA A 111 -27.08 -8.66 15.47
N LEU A 112 -25.86 -8.97 15.92
CA LEU A 112 -25.50 -10.29 16.47
C LEU A 112 -26.03 -10.47 17.90
N PRO A 113 -26.15 -11.72 18.37
CA PRO A 113 -26.26 -12.01 19.79
C PRO A 113 -25.15 -11.33 20.61
N ALA A 114 -25.46 -10.85 21.82
CA ALA A 114 -24.57 -9.96 22.57
C ALA A 114 -23.20 -10.57 22.93
N ASP A 115 -23.15 -11.88 23.16
CA ASP A 115 -21.92 -12.64 23.38
C ASP A 115 -21.05 -12.68 22.12
N LYS A 116 -21.66 -12.89 20.95
CA LYS A 116 -20.99 -12.87 19.65
C LYS A 116 -20.54 -11.48 19.25
N ALA A 117 -21.39 -10.46 19.42
CA ALA A 117 -21.03 -9.07 19.16
C ALA A 117 -19.76 -8.67 19.94
N ARG A 118 -19.68 -9.03 21.22
CA ARG A 118 -18.50 -8.75 22.07
C ARG A 118 -17.24 -9.48 21.59
N GLU A 119 -17.37 -10.73 21.13
CA GLU A 119 -16.26 -11.50 20.54
C GLU A 119 -15.68 -10.78 19.31
N TYR A 120 -16.55 -10.33 18.40
CA TYR A 120 -16.13 -9.57 17.21
C TYR A 120 -15.56 -8.20 17.57
N GLU A 121 -16.15 -7.46 18.50
CA GLU A 121 -15.62 -6.16 18.93
C GLU A 121 -14.19 -6.27 19.49
N GLN A 122 -13.89 -7.36 20.22
CA GLN A 122 -12.57 -7.58 20.81
C GLN A 122 -11.52 -8.06 19.79
N GLY A 123 -11.93 -8.84 18.78
CA GLY A 123 -11.01 -9.39 17.78
C GLY A 123 -10.88 -8.54 16.49
N LEU A 124 -12.02 -8.19 15.90
CA LEU A 124 -12.09 -7.59 14.57
C LEU A 124 -11.70 -6.11 14.57
N ILE A 125 -12.20 -5.32 15.52
CA ILE A 125 -11.94 -3.87 15.56
C ILE A 125 -10.44 -3.54 15.63
N PRO A 126 -9.63 -4.19 16.49
CA PRO A 126 -8.18 -3.95 16.51
C PRO A 126 -7.48 -4.31 15.20
N SER A 127 -7.87 -5.42 14.55
CA SER A 127 -7.30 -5.82 13.24
C SER A 127 -7.64 -4.79 12.15
N VAL A 128 -8.90 -4.34 12.11
CA VAL A 128 -9.35 -3.29 11.18
C VAL A 128 -8.59 -1.99 11.42
N ASN A 129 -8.51 -1.51 12.67
CA ASN A 129 -7.82 -0.26 12.98
C ASN A 129 -6.34 -0.31 12.59
N ARG A 130 -5.68 -1.46 12.83
CA ARG A 130 -4.30 -1.68 12.38
C ARG A 130 -4.19 -1.59 10.86
N THR A 131 -5.05 -2.31 10.14
CA THR A 131 -5.08 -2.29 8.67
C THR A 131 -5.30 -0.89 8.11
N LEU A 132 -6.22 -0.11 8.69
CA LEU A 132 -6.47 1.27 8.29
C LEU A 132 -5.28 2.19 8.57
N THR A 133 -4.56 1.95 9.67
CA THR A 133 -3.32 2.68 10.00
C THR A 133 -2.23 2.36 8.98
N GLU A 134 -1.98 1.09 8.71
CA GLU A 134 -1.00 0.64 7.70
C GLU A 134 -1.33 1.23 6.31
N GLN A 135 -2.61 1.25 5.93
CA GLN A 135 -3.03 1.83 4.67
C GLN A 135 -2.82 3.36 4.63
N ALA A 136 -3.07 4.07 5.73
CA ALA A 136 -2.81 5.50 5.82
C ALA A 136 -1.31 5.82 5.71
N GLU A 137 -0.46 5.02 6.36
CA GLU A 137 1.00 5.10 6.24
C GLU A 137 1.48 4.83 4.82
N PHE A 138 0.89 3.84 4.12
CA PHE A 138 1.16 3.59 2.72
C PHE A 138 0.90 4.85 1.86
N TYR A 139 -0.27 5.49 2.02
CA TYR A 139 -0.58 6.72 1.26
C TYR A 139 0.43 7.84 1.58
N ALA A 140 0.71 8.07 2.86
CA ALA A 140 1.66 9.11 3.27
C ALA A 140 3.08 8.87 2.71
N ASN A 141 3.57 7.63 2.77
CA ASN A 141 4.87 7.28 2.21
C ASN A 141 4.89 7.38 0.69
N ARG A 142 3.81 6.98 0.02
CA ARG A 142 3.72 7.08 -1.44
C ARG A 142 3.70 8.54 -1.90
N ASP A 143 2.99 9.43 -1.20
CA ASP A 143 3.04 10.88 -1.45
C ASP A 143 4.47 11.44 -1.30
N ARG A 144 5.17 11.07 -0.22
CA ARG A 144 6.57 11.48 0.00
C ARG A 144 7.48 10.99 -1.11
N TRP A 145 7.31 9.75 -1.56
CA TRP A 145 8.08 9.17 -2.67
C TRP A 145 7.82 9.93 -3.98
N ILE A 146 6.56 10.20 -4.30
CA ILE A 146 6.17 10.93 -5.53
C ILE A 146 6.78 12.33 -5.54
N ASN A 147 6.73 13.03 -4.40
CA ASN A 147 7.30 14.36 -4.27
C ASN A 147 8.84 14.34 -4.38
N ALA A 148 9.51 13.36 -3.78
CA ALA A 148 10.96 13.21 -3.89
C ALA A 148 11.41 12.96 -5.34
N VAL A 149 10.74 12.04 -6.04
CA VAL A 149 11.05 11.76 -7.46
C VAL A 149 10.79 13.00 -8.33
N ARG A 150 9.68 13.71 -8.09
CA ARG A 150 9.40 14.98 -8.79
C ARG A 150 10.49 16.01 -8.55
N GLU A 151 10.96 16.16 -7.31
CA GLU A 151 12.02 17.09 -6.96
C GLU A 151 13.33 16.74 -7.68
N MET A 152 13.72 15.46 -7.71
CA MET A 152 14.92 15.01 -8.45
C MET A 152 14.89 15.44 -9.93
N PHE A 153 13.78 15.21 -10.63
CA PHE A 153 13.67 15.62 -12.04
C PHE A 153 13.54 17.13 -12.21
N THR A 154 12.91 17.84 -11.27
CA THR A 154 12.82 19.29 -11.28
C THR A 154 14.21 19.93 -11.09
N ILE A 155 15.06 19.34 -10.25
CA ILE A 155 16.45 19.76 -10.07
C ILE A 155 17.22 19.57 -11.39
N VAL A 156 17.08 18.40 -12.03
CA VAL A 156 17.72 18.15 -13.34
C VAL A 156 17.24 19.15 -14.39
N GLU A 157 15.94 19.39 -14.49
CA GLU A 157 15.34 20.30 -15.48
C GLU A 157 15.84 21.75 -15.31
N LYS A 158 15.93 22.24 -14.08
CA LYS A 158 16.24 23.65 -13.78
C LYS A 158 17.74 23.98 -13.75
N ASN A 159 18.61 22.99 -13.65
CA ASN A 159 20.05 23.17 -13.43
C ASN A 159 20.89 22.46 -14.49
N ARG A 160 20.38 22.31 -15.72
CA ARG A 160 21.08 21.60 -16.81
C ARG A 160 22.42 22.21 -17.19
N ASP A 161 22.61 23.51 -16.95
CA ASP A 161 23.84 24.24 -17.19
C ASP A 161 24.99 23.82 -16.25
N VAL A 162 24.66 23.30 -15.06
CA VAL A 162 25.60 22.80 -14.06
C VAL A 162 25.52 21.28 -13.86
N ILE A 163 24.85 20.57 -14.77
CA ILE A 163 24.74 19.11 -14.76
C ILE A 163 25.22 18.56 -16.11
N SER A 164 26.16 17.61 -16.08
CA SER A 164 26.62 16.92 -17.28
C SER A 164 26.45 15.42 -17.17
N VAL A 165 26.49 14.72 -18.31
CA VAL A 165 26.53 13.26 -18.36
C VAL A 165 27.91 12.82 -18.84
N HIS A 166 28.61 12.03 -18.04
CA HIS A 166 29.94 11.50 -18.35
C HIS A 166 29.98 10.00 -18.01
N ASP A 167 30.46 9.18 -18.94
CA ASP A 167 30.55 7.71 -18.79
C ASP A 167 29.25 7.03 -18.28
N GLY A 168 28.10 7.54 -18.74
CA GLY A 168 26.79 7.02 -18.34
C GLY A 168 26.35 7.43 -16.93
N GLN A 169 27.02 8.40 -16.32
CA GLN A 169 26.73 8.92 -14.99
C GLN A 169 26.36 10.39 -15.03
N LEU A 170 25.46 10.80 -14.14
CA LEU A 170 25.09 12.19 -13.94
C LEU A 170 26.14 12.85 -13.03
N MET A 171 26.75 13.93 -13.50
CA MET A 171 27.76 14.70 -12.79
C MET A 171 27.21 16.09 -12.47
N PHE A 172 27.32 16.50 -11.22
CA PHE A 172 26.89 17.81 -10.72
C PHE A 172 28.12 18.69 -10.52
N HIS A 173 28.08 19.93 -11.01
CA HIS A 173 29.17 20.90 -10.90
C HIS A 173 28.86 22.03 -9.91
N ASP A 174 27.79 21.87 -9.13
CA ASP A 174 27.32 22.80 -8.11
C ASP A 174 26.92 22.01 -6.85
N ASP A 175 27.51 22.38 -5.71
CA ASP A 175 27.36 21.69 -4.42
C ASP A 175 25.93 21.80 -3.87
N ASP A 176 25.24 22.93 -4.06
CA ASP A 176 23.87 23.11 -3.60
C ASP A 176 22.89 22.24 -4.39
N VAL A 177 23.17 22.04 -5.69
CA VAL A 177 22.36 21.21 -6.58
C VAL A 177 22.49 19.73 -6.22
N ILE A 178 23.72 19.25 -5.97
CA ILE A 178 23.94 17.86 -5.56
C ILE A 178 23.34 17.58 -4.18
N ASP A 179 23.51 18.48 -3.20
CA ASP A 179 22.96 18.31 -1.84
C ASP A 179 21.43 18.16 -1.87
N ARG A 180 20.75 18.98 -2.68
CA ARG A 180 19.29 18.87 -2.87
C ARG A 180 18.88 17.59 -3.56
N TYR A 181 19.63 17.17 -4.58
CA TYR A 181 19.36 15.92 -5.30
C TYR A 181 19.54 14.70 -4.38
N GLU A 182 20.60 14.69 -3.59
CA GLU A 182 20.89 13.65 -2.60
C GLU A 182 19.84 13.61 -1.49
N ALA A 183 19.38 14.77 -0.99
CA ALA A 183 18.30 14.83 -0.01
C ALA A 183 17.00 14.19 -0.55
N ALA A 184 16.63 14.49 -1.80
CA ALA A 184 15.45 13.87 -2.42
C ALA A 184 15.63 12.36 -2.61
N ARG A 185 16.81 11.92 -3.07
CA ARG A 185 17.15 10.50 -3.18
C ARG A 185 17.11 9.79 -1.83
N GLN A 186 17.56 10.44 -0.76
CA GLN A 186 17.55 9.86 0.58
C GLN A 186 16.12 9.58 1.06
N VAL A 187 15.17 10.49 0.80
CA VAL A 187 13.76 10.26 1.12
C VAL A 187 13.24 8.97 0.46
N MET A 188 13.61 8.71 -0.80
CA MET A 188 13.21 7.46 -1.47
C MET A 188 13.85 6.23 -0.83
N ASN A 189 15.13 6.30 -0.45
CA ASN A 189 15.82 5.20 0.21
C ASN A 189 15.20 4.88 1.57
N ASP A 190 14.86 5.91 2.36
CA ASP A 190 14.22 5.76 3.66
C ASP A 190 12.86 5.07 3.54
N ILE A 191 12.06 5.49 2.55
CA ILE A 191 10.76 4.86 2.26
C ILE A 191 10.95 3.40 1.84
N HIS A 192 11.92 3.11 0.97
CA HIS A 192 12.20 1.75 0.56
C HIS A 192 12.63 0.85 1.72
N ALA A 193 13.50 1.36 2.61
CA ALA A 193 13.94 0.63 3.80
C ALA A 193 12.76 0.36 4.76
N TYR A 194 11.88 1.35 4.94
CA TYR A 194 10.64 1.21 5.70
C TYR A 194 9.74 0.12 5.11
N GLU A 195 9.45 0.18 3.80
CA GLU A 195 8.61 -0.81 3.11
C GLU A 195 9.18 -2.22 3.24
N LEU A 196 10.49 -2.38 3.10
CA LEU A 196 11.14 -3.69 3.24
C LEU A 196 10.99 -4.25 4.66
N ALA A 197 11.24 -3.43 5.68
CA ALA A 197 11.06 -3.84 7.07
C ALA A 197 9.60 -4.21 7.36
N HIS A 198 8.66 -3.43 6.83
CA HIS A 198 7.22 -3.66 7.02
C HIS A 198 6.75 -4.96 6.33
N VAL A 199 7.23 -5.25 5.12
CA VAL A 199 6.95 -6.53 4.43
C VAL A 199 7.51 -7.71 5.22
N GLN A 200 8.73 -7.60 5.74
CA GLN A 200 9.34 -8.64 6.58
C GLN A 200 8.52 -8.91 7.84
N GLU A 201 8.05 -7.86 8.52
CA GLU A 201 7.17 -7.99 9.68
C GLU A 201 5.85 -8.69 9.30
N LYS A 202 5.21 -8.28 8.20
CA LYS A 202 3.98 -8.90 7.68
C LYS A 202 4.18 -10.39 7.39
N MET A 203 5.29 -10.76 6.74
CA MET A 203 5.60 -12.17 6.46
C MET A 203 5.84 -12.98 7.74
N ALA A 204 6.54 -12.42 8.72
CA ALA A 204 6.76 -13.08 10.01
C ALA A 204 5.44 -13.32 10.76
N ARG A 205 4.53 -12.33 10.76
CA ARG A 205 3.19 -12.46 11.35
C ARG A 205 2.36 -13.52 10.62
N ALA A 206 2.35 -13.51 9.28
CA ALA A 206 1.64 -14.51 8.49
C ALA A 206 2.15 -15.94 8.76
N ALA A 207 3.48 -16.11 8.87
CA ALA A 207 4.09 -17.40 9.21
C ALA A 207 3.72 -17.86 10.62
N ALA A 208 3.73 -16.97 11.61
CA ALA A 208 3.32 -17.27 12.98
C ALA A 208 1.85 -17.68 13.05
N SER A 209 0.95 -16.94 12.37
CA SER A 209 -0.47 -17.26 12.27
C SER A 209 -0.69 -18.61 11.60
N SER A 210 0.01 -18.90 10.50
CA SER A 210 -0.08 -20.20 9.81
C SER A 210 0.40 -21.37 10.70
N ALA A 211 1.51 -21.20 11.40
CA ALA A 211 2.04 -22.20 12.33
C ALA A 211 1.06 -22.48 13.48
N TYR A 212 0.41 -21.43 14.00
CA TYR A 212 -0.61 -21.53 15.04
C TYR A 212 -1.85 -22.31 14.55
N LEU A 213 -2.37 -22.00 13.36
CA LEU A 213 -3.49 -22.74 12.77
C LEU A 213 -3.14 -24.22 12.56
N ALA A 214 -1.96 -24.50 12.01
CA ALA A 214 -1.49 -25.87 11.83
C ALA A 214 -1.31 -26.61 13.17
N ALA A 215 -1.04 -25.92 14.27
CA ALA A 215 -0.98 -26.52 15.60
C ALA A 215 -2.40 -26.84 16.14
N LEU A 216 -3.36 -25.92 15.96
CA LEU A 216 -4.76 -26.14 16.31
C LEU A 216 -5.39 -27.30 15.52
N GLU A 217 -5.16 -27.38 14.21
CA GLU A 217 -5.62 -28.47 13.35
C GLU A 217 -5.07 -29.84 13.79
N ARG A 218 -3.87 -29.86 14.40
CA ARG A 218 -3.23 -31.05 14.97
C ARG A 218 -3.69 -31.36 16.40
N GLY A 219 -4.66 -30.63 16.94
CA GLY A 219 -5.25 -30.88 18.25
C GLY A 219 -4.47 -30.31 19.43
N ALA A 220 -3.62 -29.30 19.22
CA ALA A 220 -3.01 -28.56 20.32
C ALA A 220 -4.12 -27.92 21.17
N LYS A 221 -4.11 -28.19 22.48
CA LYS A 221 -4.98 -27.48 23.45
C LYS A 221 -4.28 -26.19 23.88
N LEU A 222 -5.06 -25.11 23.95
CA LEU A 222 -4.67 -23.80 24.49
C LEU A 222 -4.10 -23.93 25.91
#